data_AF-K2END6-F1
#
_entry.id   AF-K2END6-F1
#
_cell.length_a   1.000
_cell.length_b   1.000
_cell.length_c   1.000
_cell.angle_alpha   90.00
_cell.angle_beta   90.00
_cell.angle_gamma   90.00
#
_symmetry.space_group_name_H-M   'P 1'
#
loop_
_entity.id
_entity.type
_entity.pdbx_description
1 polymer ?
#
loop_
_entity_poly.entity_id
_entity_poly.type
_entity_poly.pdbx_seq_one_letter_code
_entity_poly.pdbx_strand_id
1 'polypeptide(L)' 'QNPLTGEIDKEHNNYPIPFVIASNKLDGQPNLDLKSIELPYLSPVGILADVAPTILTHMGLDVPAEMTGTNLF' A
#
# COMPACT_ATOMS: atom_id res chain seq x y z
N GLN A 1 -18.98 -1.14 12.34
CA GLN A 1 -20.17 -0.27 12.21
C GLN A 1 -20.11 0.36 10.83
N ASN A 2 -21.25 0.49 10.16
CA ASN A 2 -21.31 1.19 8.87
C ASN A 2 -20.98 2.67 9.12
N PRO A 3 -19.97 3.25 8.46
CA PRO A 3 -19.53 4.62 8.76
C PRO A 3 -20.54 5.70 8.37
N LEU A 4 -21.54 5.37 7.54
CA LEU A 4 -22.63 6.29 7.16
C LEU A 4 -23.85 6.13 8.07
N THR A 5 -24.21 4.89 8.45
CA THR A 5 -25.45 4.62 9.18
C THR A 5 -25.26 4.35 10.67
N GLY A 6 -24.03 4.05 11.13
CA GLY A 6 -23.71 3.71 12.52
C GLY A 6 -24.15 2.31 12.96
N GLU A 7 -24.87 1.58 12.10
CA GLU A 7 -25.36 0.24 12.41
C GLU A 7 -24.23 -0.79 12.43
N ILE A 8 -24.49 -1.96 13.03
CA ILE A 8 -23.55 -3.08 12.97
C ILE A 8 -23.39 -3.48 11.50
N ASP A 9 -22.15 -3.48 11.04
CA ASP A 9 -21.77 -3.87 9.69
C ASP A 9 -20.74 -4.99 9.79
N LYS A 10 -20.98 -6.07 9.06
CA LYS A 10 -20.17 -7.29 9.03
C LYS A 10 -19.63 -7.58 7.62
N GLU A 11 -19.93 -6.73 6.66
CA GLU A 11 -19.49 -6.90 5.27
C GLU A 11 -18.07 -6.39 5.07
N HIS A 12 -17.44 -6.84 3.98
CA HIS A 12 -16.21 -6.21 3.50
C HIS A 12 -16.51 -4.79 2.99
N ASN A 13 -15.53 -3.90 3.11
CA ASN A 13 -15.61 -2.55 2.54
C ASN A 13 -14.63 -2.40 1.37
N ASN A 14 -14.88 -1.39 0.54
CA ASN A 14 -14.03 -1.05 -0.59
C ASN A 14 -13.05 0.10 -0.24
N TYR A 15 -12.76 0.31 1.04
CA TYR A 15 -11.82 1.35 1.43
C TYR A 15 -10.40 0.94 1.05
N PRO A 16 -9.54 1.91 0.70
CA PRO A 16 -8.12 1.67 0.55
C PRO A 16 -7.53 1.04 1.82
N ILE A 17 -6.58 0.13 1.63
CA ILE A 17 -5.83 -0.48 2.73
C ILE A 17 -4.48 0.22 2.92
N PRO A 18 -3.96 0.27 4.15
CA PRO A 18 -2.60 0.76 4.37
C PRO A 18 -1.58 -0.24 3.78
N PHE A 19 -0.54 0.28 3.15
CA PHE A 19 0.60 -0.48 2.67
C PHE A 19 1.87 0.10 3.26
N VAL A 20 2.69 -0.75 3.90
CA VAL A 20 3.88 -0.31 4.65
C VAL A 20 5.09 -1.12 4.20
N ILE A 21 6.15 -0.43 3.78
CA ILE A 21 7.45 -1.02 3.49
C ILE A 21 8.40 -0.67 4.65
N ALA A 22 9.01 -1.69 5.24
CA ALA A 22 10.01 -1.55 6.29
C ALA A 22 11.31 -2.23 5.85
N SER A 23 12.42 -1.50 5.89
CA SER A 23 13.74 -2.00 5.52
C SER A 23 14.82 -1.23 6.26
N ASN A 24 15.87 -1.92 6.68
CA ASN A 24 17.05 -1.28 7.29
C ASN A 24 17.73 -0.28 6.33
N LYS A 25 17.53 -0.43 5.02
CA LYS A 25 18.03 0.53 4.01
C LYS A 25 17.31 1.88 4.08
N LEU A 26 16.07 1.89 4.59
CA LEU A 26 15.22 3.06 4.73
C LEU A 26 15.31 3.69 6.13
N ASP A 27 16.12 3.13 7.03
CA ASP A 27 16.29 3.65 8.38
C ASP A 27 16.88 5.08 8.32
N GLY A 28 16.31 5.98 9.12
CA GLY A 28 16.63 7.41 9.12
C GLY A 28 16.21 8.19 7.87
N GLN A 29 15.62 7.55 6.85
CA GLN A 29 15.12 8.27 5.67
C GLN A 29 13.76 8.92 5.97
N PRO A 30 13.57 10.19 5.60
CA PRO A 30 12.28 10.85 5.79
C PRO A 30 11.23 10.24 4.86
N ASN A 31 10.17 9.67 5.43
CA ASN A 31 8.97 9.35 4.66
C ASN A 31 8.25 10.67 4.33
N LEU A 32 8.37 11.12 3.08
CA LEU A 32 7.83 12.41 2.63
C LEU A 32 6.29 12.45 2.68
N ASP A 33 5.63 11.30 2.49
CA ASP A 33 4.17 11.19 2.49
C ASP A 33 3.58 11.26 3.90
N LEU A 34 4.32 10.75 4.90
CA LEU A 34 3.88 10.78 6.32
C LEU A 34 4.13 12.11 7.03
N LYS A 35 4.84 13.07 6.40
CA LYS A 35 5.19 14.33 7.06
C LYS A 35 4.04 15.35 7.13
N SER A 36 2.98 15.19 6.35
CA SER A 36 1.95 16.23 6.19
C SER A 36 0.50 15.72 6.16
N ILE A 37 0.27 14.41 6.14
CA ILE A 37 -1.06 13.83 5.89
C ILE A 37 -1.27 12.61 6.80
N GLU A 38 -2.40 12.57 7.53
CA GLU A 38 -2.77 11.36 8.28
C GLU A 38 -3.12 10.23 7.29
N LEU A 39 -2.80 8.98 7.65
CA LEU A 39 -3.02 7.79 6.81
C LEU A 39 -4.38 7.74 6.07
N PRO A 40 -5.52 8.13 6.67
CA PRO A 40 -6.81 8.11 5.98
C PRO A 40 -6.95 9.10 4.81
N TYR A 41 -6.12 10.14 4.76
CA TYR A 41 -6.15 11.18 3.73
C TYR A 41 -5.08 10.98 2.65
N LEU A 42 -4.25 9.95 2.77
CA LEU A 42 -3.31 9.60 1.70
C LEU A 42 -4.08 9.05 0.50
N SER A 43 -3.78 9.59 -0.68
CA SER A 43 -4.33 9.05 -1.91
C SER A 43 -3.75 7.67 -2.19
N PRO A 44 -4.56 6.66 -2.56
CA PRO A 44 -4.05 5.34 -2.91
C PRO A 44 -3.10 5.43 -4.09
N VAL A 45 -1.93 4.81 -3.97
CA VAL A 45 -0.84 4.87 -4.98
C VAL A 45 -0.75 3.63 -5.87
N GLY A 46 -1.60 2.61 -5.65
CA GLY A 46 -1.57 1.37 -6.41
C GLY A 46 -2.74 0.42 -6.12
N ILE A 47 -2.66 -0.78 -6.70
CA ILE A 47 -3.63 -1.87 -6.55
C ILE A 47 -2.96 -3.12 -5.95
N LEU A 48 -3.76 -4.11 -5.55
CA LEU A 48 -3.23 -5.34 -4.92
C LEU A 48 -2.29 -6.13 -5.84
N ALA A 49 -2.45 -6.04 -7.16
CA ALA A 49 -1.56 -6.70 -8.13
C ALA A 49 -0.12 -6.17 -8.08
N ASP A 50 0.09 -4.97 -7.57
CA ASP A 50 1.39 -4.29 -7.51
C ASP A 50 2.28 -4.80 -6.37
N VAL A 51 1.70 -5.51 -5.39
CA VAL A 51 2.41 -5.97 -4.19
C VAL A 51 3.53 -6.95 -4.53
N ALA A 52 3.24 -7.97 -5.35
CA ALA A 52 4.23 -8.99 -5.68
C ALA A 52 5.40 -8.43 -6.53
N PRO A 53 5.17 -7.68 -7.63
CA PRO A 53 6.24 -6.99 -8.36
C PRO A 53 7.11 -6.10 -7.46
N THR A 54 6.49 -5.33 -6.55
CA THR A 54 7.21 -4.46 -5.61
C THR A 54 8.16 -5.25 -4.71
N ILE A 55 7.71 -6.39 -4.16
CA ILE A 55 8.55 -7.26 -3.33
C ILE A 55 9.74 -7.81 -4.12
N LEU A 56 9.50 -8.34 -5.33
CA LEU A 56 10.56 -8.90 -6.17
C LEU A 56 11.63 -7.86 -6.50
N THR A 57 11.22 -6.64 -6.87
CA THR A 57 12.15 -5.54 -7.13
C THR A 57 12.99 -5.19 -5.90
N HIS A 58 12.39 -5.13 -4.70
CA HIS A 58 13.13 -4.87 -3.45
C HIS A 58 14.11 -6.00 -3.06
N MET A 59 13.82 -7.24 -3.49
CA MET A 59 14.70 -8.38 -3.33
C MET A 59 15.82 -8.44 -4.39
N GLY A 60 15.77 -7.58 -5.42
CA GLY A 60 16.71 -7.62 -6.55
C GLY A 60 16.45 -8.79 -7.50
N LEU A 61 15.20 -9.25 -7.60
CA LEU A 61 14.76 -10.31 -8.50
C LEU A 61 14.01 -9.72 -9.70
N ASP A 62 14.12 -10.39 -10.85
CA ASP A 62 13.37 -10.01 -12.05
C ASP A 62 11.87 -10.27 -11.88
N VAL A 63 11.05 -9.35 -12.40
CA VAL A 63 9.59 -9.48 -12.43
C VAL A 63 9.21 -10.25 -13.71
N PRO A 64 8.51 -11.40 -13.61
CA PRO A 64 8.06 -12.17 -14.77
C PRO A 64 7.10 -11.36 -15.66
N ALA A 65 7.11 -11.63 -16.97
CA ALA A 65 6.27 -10.92 -17.94
C ALA A 65 4.76 -11.20 -17.75
N GLU A 66 4.40 -12.28 -17.08
CA GLU A 66 3.02 -12.64 -16.74
C GLU A 66 2.44 -11.80 -15.60
N MET A 67 3.29 -11.14 -14.80
CA MET A 67 2.82 -10.22 -13.76
C MET A 67 2.39 -8.90 -14.38
N THR A 68 1.11 -8.56 -14.23
CA THR A 68 0.52 -7.34 -14.81
C THR A 68 0.56 -6.14 -13.87
N GLY A 69 0.90 -6.35 -12.59
CA GLY A 69 1.12 -5.27 -11.64
C GLY A 69 2.46 -4.58 -11.86
N THR A 70 2.63 -3.40 -11.28
CA THR A 70 3.83 -2.59 -11.39
C THR A 70 4.52 -2.42 -10.04
N ASN A 71 5.84 -2.19 -10.05
CA ASN A 71 6.55 -1.80 -8.84
C ASN A 71 6.11 -0.39 -8.39
N LEU A 72 5.79 -0.23 -7.10
CA LEU A 72 5.34 1.04 -6.53
C LEU A 72 6.48 1.99 -6.11
N PHE A 73 7.71 1.49 -5.91
CA PHE A 73 8.84 2.29 -5.40
C PHE A 73 10.20 1.85 -5.96
#